data_AF-D5VE51-F1
#
_entry.id   AF-D5VE51-F1
#
_cell.length_a   1.000
_cell.length_b   1.000
_cell.length_c   1.000
_cell.angle_alpha   90.00
_cell.angle_beta   90.00
_cell.angle_gamma   90.00
#
_symmetry.space_group_name_H-M   'P 1'
#
loop_
_entity.id
_entity.type
_entity.pdbx_description
1 polymer ?
#
loop_
_entity_poly.entity_id
_entity_poly.type
_entity_poly.pdbx_seq_one_letter_code
_entity_poly.pdbx_strand_id
1 'polypeptide(L)'
;MRAFRSTAAAILALLVVLAPTAVLAQTDGWRQVWADEFDGDRLDETRWTPAADCGGGGNNERQCYAASPETISVKDGVLRLTVVKRKTKGLANPWAGPTGPMKTGDYASGKILTQGKASWLYGRIEARARVPGGQGVWPAIWMMPELSTYGGWPRSGEIDILETVNLGAPCEPVGDACKGGRENRVFGTIHFAGDGTGAHRQAGGSTVMPPSADGFHVYAVEWTPEAIAWFVDGQEYARVTPQDWKRDDAEAGPAPFDRPFHLILNLAFGGNWPEGANAKGVDEAALPATMEVDWVRVSQR
;
A
#
# COMPACT_ATOMS: atom_id res chain seq x y z
N MET A 1 63.34 -55.85 8.90
CA MET A 1 62.06 -55.19 9.22
C MET A 1 62.02 -53.85 8.49
N ARG A 2 61.24 -53.72 7.42
CA ARG A 2 61.03 -52.44 6.71
C ARG A 2 59.53 -52.22 6.62
N ALA A 3 59.08 -51.10 7.20
CA ALA A 3 57.69 -50.72 7.33
C ALA A 3 57.16 -50.10 6.03
N PHE A 4 55.95 -50.50 5.62
CA PHE A 4 55.17 -49.87 4.56
C PHE A 4 54.52 -48.58 5.08
N ARG A 5 54.68 -47.48 4.35
CA ARG A 5 53.91 -46.24 4.55
C ARG A 5 52.78 -46.21 3.52
N SER A 6 51.55 -46.15 4.02
CA SER A 6 50.32 -45.94 3.24
C SER A 6 50.02 -44.44 3.16
N THR A 7 49.97 -43.90 1.95
CA THR A 7 49.46 -42.55 1.66
C THR A 7 47.96 -42.63 1.37
N ALA A 8 47.12 -42.05 2.25
CA ALA A 8 45.70 -41.87 2.00
C ALA A 8 45.48 -40.57 1.18
N ALA A 9 44.80 -40.68 0.06
CA ALA A 9 44.35 -39.54 -0.73
C ALA A 9 42.99 -39.05 -0.19
N ALA A 10 42.90 -37.77 0.17
CA ALA A 10 41.65 -37.14 0.57
C ALA A 10 40.87 -36.68 -0.68
N ILE A 11 39.68 -37.22 -0.88
CA ILE A 11 38.74 -36.77 -1.92
C ILE A 11 37.92 -35.62 -1.34
N LEU A 12 38.11 -34.41 -1.85
CA LEU A 12 37.33 -33.24 -1.50
C LEU A 12 36.02 -33.26 -2.30
N ALA A 13 34.90 -33.58 -1.66
CA ALA A 13 33.58 -33.52 -2.29
C ALA A 13 33.14 -32.04 -2.38
N LEU A 14 33.03 -31.52 -3.60
CA LEU A 14 32.52 -30.19 -3.88
C LEU A 14 30.98 -30.21 -3.75
N LEU A 15 30.46 -29.67 -2.64
CA LEU A 15 29.03 -29.43 -2.46
C LEU A 15 28.61 -28.25 -3.36
N VAL A 16 27.95 -28.55 -4.47
CA VAL A 16 27.28 -27.54 -5.29
C VAL A 16 25.98 -27.16 -4.58
N VAL A 17 25.97 -25.99 -3.95
CA VAL A 17 24.74 -25.39 -3.40
C VAL A 17 23.97 -24.82 -4.58
N LEU A 18 22.95 -25.54 -5.05
CA LEU A 18 21.96 -25.03 -5.98
C LEU A 18 21.13 -23.96 -5.25
N ALA A 19 21.32 -22.70 -5.62
CA ALA A 19 20.41 -21.63 -5.22
C ALA A 19 19.01 -21.94 -5.78
N PRO A 20 17.93 -21.82 -4.98
CA PRO A 20 16.59 -22.02 -5.49
C PRO A 20 16.30 -20.93 -6.52
N THR A 21 16.15 -21.32 -7.78
CA THR A 21 15.53 -20.48 -8.81
C THR A 21 14.10 -20.22 -8.39
N ALA A 22 13.78 -18.97 -8.07
CA ALA A 22 12.41 -18.54 -7.82
C ALA A 22 11.55 -18.94 -9.03
N VAL A 23 10.69 -19.94 -8.83
CA VAL A 23 9.69 -20.33 -9.82
C VAL A 23 8.69 -19.19 -9.85
N LEU A 24 8.72 -18.38 -10.91
CA LEU A 24 7.71 -17.35 -11.14
C LEU A 24 6.34 -18.05 -11.17
N ALA A 25 5.51 -17.78 -10.17
CA ALA A 25 4.15 -18.30 -10.13
C ALA A 25 3.39 -17.75 -11.35
N GLN A 26 3.15 -18.61 -12.34
CA GLN A 26 2.35 -18.27 -13.51
C GLN A 26 0.88 -18.47 -13.15
N THR A 27 0.20 -17.38 -12.79
CA THR A 27 -1.25 -17.35 -12.56
C THR A 27 -1.93 -16.81 -13.81
N ASP A 28 -2.90 -17.54 -14.38
CA ASP A 28 -3.84 -17.09 -15.42
C ASP A 28 -3.29 -16.10 -16.46
N GLY A 29 -2.16 -16.43 -17.09
CA GLY A 29 -1.55 -15.62 -18.15
C GLY A 29 -0.78 -14.37 -17.68
N TRP A 30 -0.81 -14.04 -16.38
CA TRP A 30 0.01 -12.99 -15.79
C TRP A 30 1.47 -13.45 -15.64
N ARG A 31 2.40 -12.56 -16.00
CA ARG A 31 3.84 -12.73 -15.77
C ARG A 31 4.33 -11.64 -14.83
N GLN A 32 4.99 -12.02 -13.74
CA GLN A 32 5.63 -11.06 -12.85
C GLN A 32 6.68 -10.23 -13.60
N VAL A 33 6.56 -8.90 -13.50
CA VAL A 33 7.46 -7.92 -14.13
C VAL A 33 8.27 -7.13 -13.11
N TRP A 34 7.81 -7.06 -11.86
CA TRP A 34 8.48 -6.36 -10.78
C TRP A 34 8.09 -6.97 -9.42
N ALA A 35 9.02 -6.95 -8.46
CA ALA A 35 8.76 -7.36 -7.10
C ALA A 35 9.75 -6.72 -6.11
N ASP A 36 9.31 -6.57 -4.87
CA ASP A 36 10.16 -6.36 -3.71
C ASP A 36 9.74 -7.33 -2.60
N GLU A 37 10.66 -8.21 -2.21
CA GLU A 37 10.49 -9.20 -1.14
C GLU A 37 11.08 -8.69 0.19
N PHE A 38 11.62 -7.46 0.21
CA PHE A 38 12.18 -6.84 1.42
C PHE A 38 13.25 -7.67 2.16
N ASP A 39 13.99 -8.53 1.45
CA ASP A 39 15.05 -9.40 1.99
C ASP A 39 16.30 -8.66 2.51
N GLY A 40 16.38 -7.35 2.26
CA GLY A 40 17.49 -6.50 2.69
C GLY A 40 17.50 -6.18 4.19
N ASP A 41 18.50 -5.40 4.61
CA ASP A 41 18.60 -4.85 5.97
C ASP A 41 18.10 -3.39 6.09
N ARG A 42 17.65 -2.82 4.96
CA ARG A 42 17.16 -1.44 4.83
C ARG A 42 16.25 -1.33 3.61
N LEU A 43 15.54 -0.21 3.50
CA LEU A 43 14.72 0.09 2.32
C LEU A 43 15.60 0.17 1.06
N ASP A 44 15.21 -0.53 0.00
CA ASP A 44 15.86 -0.38 -1.31
C ASP A 44 15.45 0.97 -1.93
N GLU A 45 16.29 1.98 -1.74
CA GLU A 45 16.03 3.31 -2.29
C GLU A 45 16.17 3.39 -3.82
N THR A 46 16.60 2.32 -4.50
CA THR A 46 16.50 2.26 -5.98
C THR A 46 15.07 1.94 -6.45
N ARG A 47 14.25 1.36 -5.57
CA ARG A 47 12.84 1.00 -5.79
C ARG A 47 11.86 1.98 -5.15
N TRP A 48 12.19 2.48 -3.96
CA TRP A 48 11.27 3.26 -3.12
C TRP A 48 11.86 4.61 -2.72
N THR A 49 11.04 5.65 -2.74
CA THR A 49 11.36 6.97 -2.18
C THR A 49 10.58 7.14 -0.88
N PRO A 50 11.24 7.36 0.27
CA PRO A 50 10.56 7.80 1.49
C PRO A 50 9.93 9.19 1.31
N ALA A 51 8.69 9.37 1.74
CA ALA A 51 8.07 10.69 1.83
C ALA A 51 8.43 11.39 3.15
N ALA A 52 8.51 12.72 3.09
CA ALA A 52 8.78 13.55 4.26
C ALA A 52 7.99 14.87 4.20
N ASP A 53 6.85 14.90 4.89
CA ASP A 53 5.96 16.07 4.94
C ASP A 53 5.02 16.01 6.15
N CYS A 54 4.37 17.13 6.45
CA CYS A 54 3.33 17.29 7.48
C CYS A 54 2.05 17.88 6.87
N GLY A 55 1.82 17.66 5.57
CA GLY A 55 0.77 18.33 4.80
C GLY A 55 -0.63 17.77 5.03
N GLY A 56 -0.73 16.61 5.69
CA GLY A 56 -2.01 16.00 6.04
C GLY A 56 -2.73 15.31 4.88
N GLY A 57 -2.04 15.07 3.76
CA GLY A 57 -2.53 14.26 2.63
C GLY A 57 -3.74 14.81 1.87
N GLY A 58 -4.21 16.04 2.17
CA GLY A 58 -5.52 16.54 1.72
C GLY A 58 -6.69 16.07 2.61
N ASN A 59 -6.42 15.20 3.58
CA ASN A 59 -7.41 14.56 4.45
C ASN A 59 -7.35 15.04 5.91
N ASN A 60 -6.61 16.12 6.19
CA ASN A 60 -6.35 16.63 7.55
C ASN A 60 -5.70 15.58 8.48
N GLU A 61 -4.86 14.70 7.94
CA GLU A 61 -4.13 13.69 8.71
C GLU A 61 -3.19 14.35 9.75
N ARG A 62 -2.98 13.68 10.90
CA ARG A 62 -2.27 14.26 12.05
C ARG A 62 -0.76 14.01 12.04
N GLN A 63 -0.30 12.98 11.34
CA GLN A 63 1.11 12.62 11.28
C GLN A 63 1.92 13.52 10.34
N CYS A 64 3.20 13.65 10.66
CA CYS A 64 4.22 13.96 9.69
C CYS A 64 4.82 12.65 9.17
N TYR A 65 4.86 12.46 7.86
CA TYR A 65 5.70 11.43 7.28
C TYR A 65 7.17 11.80 7.47
N ALA A 66 7.97 10.84 7.90
CA ALA A 66 9.39 11.03 8.16
C ALA A 66 10.19 9.81 7.72
N ALA A 67 11.33 10.05 7.06
CA ALA A 67 12.30 9.02 6.76
C ALA A 67 13.21 8.80 7.97
N SER A 68 12.86 7.84 8.83
CA SER A 68 13.68 7.47 9.99
C SER A 68 13.54 5.98 10.30
N PRO A 69 14.53 5.32 10.92
CA PRO A 69 14.42 3.89 11.28
C PRO A 69 13.24 3.56 12.20
N GLU A 70 12.72 4.54 12.95
CA GLU A 70 11.54 4.38 13.80
C GLU A 70 10.22 4.34 13.02
N THR A 71 10.16 4.97 11.84
CA THR A 71 8.96 5.10 11.02
C THR A 71 8.99 4.21 9.78
N ILE A 72 10.19 3.90 9.26
CA ILE A 72 10.43 3.06 8.09
C ILE A 72 11.62 2.15 8.41
N SER A 73 11.40 0.84 8.47
CA SER A 73 12.48 -0.13 8.62
C SER A 73 12.22 -1.36 7.76
N VAL A 74 13.29 -2.03 7.34
CA VAL A 74 13.22 -3.34 6.67
C VAL A 74 14.08 -4.29 7.48
N LYS A 75 13.49 -5.41 7.90
CA LYS A 75 14.21 -6.43 8.68
C LYS A 75 13.48 -7.76 8.60
N ASP A 76 14.26 -8.83 8.46
CA ASP A 76 13.77 -10.21 8.45
C ASP A 76 12.73 -10.47 7.35
N GLY A 77 12.98 -9.94 6.14
CA GLY A 77 12.08 -10.08 4.98
C GLY A 77 10.81 -9.24 5.05
N VAL A 78 10.74 -8.24 5.94
CA VAL A 78 9.52 -7.47 6.19
C VAL A 78 9.81 -5.98 6.24
N LEU A 79 9.11 -5.21 5.40
CA LEU A 79 8.98 -3.76 5.54
C LEU A 79 8.03 -3.42 6.69
N ARG A 80 8.41 -2.45 7.52
CA ARG A 80 7.59 -1.91 8.60
C ARG A 80 7.41 -0.42 8.42
N LEU A 81 6.15 0.01 8.34
CA LEU A 81 5.74 1.40 8.41
C LEU A 81 5.06 1.61 9.76
N THR A 82 5.67 2.43 10.61
CA THR A 82 5.24 2.60 12.00
C THR A 82 4.84 4.04 12.26
N VAL A 83 3.66 4.23 12.85
CA VAL A 83 3.25 5.52 13.41
C VAL A 83 3.55 5.57 14.91
N VAL A 84 4.15 6.67 15.35
CA VAL A 84 4.56 6.94 16.73
C VAL A 84 4.13 8.34 17.19
N LYS A 85 3.92 8.50 18.50
CA LYS A 85 3.75 9.82 19.11
C LYS A 85 5.12 10.48 19.31
N ARG A 86 5.54 11.26 18.32
CA ARG A 86 6.83 11.95 18.29
C ARG A 86 6.71 13.26 17.56
N LYS A 87 7.04 14.37 18.24
CA LYS A 87 7.10 15.69 17.60
C LYS A 87 8.06 15.67 16.42
N THR A 88 7.55 16.02 15.25
CA THR A 88 8.27 15.94 13.99
C THR A 88 8.01 17.20 13.18
N LYS A 89 9.04 17.74 12.54
CA LYS A 89 8.95 18.92 11.69
C LYS A 89 9.14 18.53 10.23
N GLY A 90 8.25 18.99 9.35
CA GLY A 90 8.25 18.66 7.93
C GLY A 90 7.54 19.73 7.10
N LEU A 91 7.51 19.55 5.78
CA LEU A 91 6.85 20.47 4.86
C LEU A 91 5.34 20.52 5.13
N ALA A 92 4.80 21.71 5.37
CA ALA A 92 3.36 21.90 5.57
C ALA A 92 2.56 21.73 4.28
N ASN A 93 3.22 21.82 3.13
CA ASN A 93 2.64 21.57 1.81
C ASN A 93 3.72 20.92 0.92
N PRO A 94 3.66 19.61 0.67
CA PRO A 94 4.66 18.93 -0.18
C PRO A 94 4.64 19.41 -1.64
N TRP A 95 3.53 20.00 -2.11
CA TRP A 95 3.39 20.54 -3.46
C TRP A 95 3.97 21.95 -3.60
N ALA A 96 4.33 22.63 -2.51
CA ALA A 96 4.98 23.94 -2.54
C ALA A 96 6.49 23.88 -2.87
N GLY A 97 7.02 22.68 -3.13
CA GLY A 97 8.44 22.43 -3.36
C GLY A 97 9.25 22.31 -2.06
N PRO A 98 10.55 22.03 -2.17
CA PRO A 98 11.39 21.67 -1.03
C PRO A 98 11.66 22.82 -0.05
N THR A 99 11.37 24.06 -0.45
CA THR A 99 11.52 25.27 0.38
C THR A 99 10.17 25.80 0.90
N GLY A 100 9.13 24.97 0.85
CA GLY A 100 7.80 25.33 1.35
C GLY A 100 7.78 25.64 2.85
N PRO A 101 6.68 26.21 3.35
CA PRO A 101 6.51 26.45 4.78
C PRO A 101 6.62 25.15 5.56
N MET A 102 7.22 25.19 6.75
CA MET A 102 7.37 24.03 7.62
C MET A 102 6.30 24.04 8.72
N LYS A 103 5.86 22.84 9.12
CA LYS A 103 4.93 22.62 10.24
C LYS A 103 5.54 21.60 11.20
N THR A 104 5.19 21.70 12.47
CA THR A 104 5.48 20.67 13.47
C THR A 104 4.18 19.91 13.76
N GLY A 105 4.20 18.60 13.60
CA GLY A 105 3.14 17.68 14.04
C GLY A 105 3.57 16.91 15.30
N ASP A 106 2.60 16.34 16.00
CA ASP A 106 2.83 15.57 17.24
C ASP A 106 3.09 14.07 16.98
N TYR A 107 2.89 13.62 15.75
CA TYR A 107 3.05 12.21 15.35
C TYR A 107 4.00 12.10 14.17
N ALA A 108 4.70 10.98 14.09
CA ALA A 108 5.56 10.63 12.96
C ALA A 108 5.11 9.29 12.36
N SER A 109 5.15 9.15 11.04
CA SER A 109 4.86 7.88 10.38
C SER A 109 5.70 7.61 9.13
N GLY A 110 5.58 6.40 8.58
CA GLY A 110 6.21 5.96 7.35
C GLY A 110 5.29 6.07 6.14
N LYS A 111 5.85 6.56 5.03
CA LYS A 111 5.27 6.52 3.68
C LYS A 111 6.39 6.32 2.67
N ILE A 112 6.19 5.41 1.73
CA ILE A 112 7.11 5.14 0.63
C ILE A 112 6.34 5.11 -0.68
N LEU A 113 7.00 5.47 -1.78
CA LEU A 113 6.40 5.50 -3.10
C LEU A 113 7.39 5.12 -4.20
N THR A 114 6.90 4.57 -5.31
CA THR A 114 7.71 4.19 -6.48
C THR A 114 7.79 5.28 -7.55
N GLN A 115 7.22 6.47 -7.30
CA GLN A 115 7.22 7.58 -8.28
C GLN A 115 8.62 7.90 -8.78
N GLY A 116 8.77 8.07 -10.10
CA GLY A 116 10.05 8.30 -10.76
C GLY A 116 10.99 7.08 -10.79
N LYS A 117 10.58 5.93 -10.24
CA LYS A 117 11.37 4.69 -10.17
C LYS A 117 10.67 3.54 -10.91
N ALA A 118 9.38 3.34 -10.64
CA ALA A 118 8.54 2.36 -11.31
C ALA A 118 7.08 2.81 -11.32
N SER A 119 6.43 2.64 -12.46
CA SER A 119 4.99 2.81 -12.63
C SER A 119 4.50 1.83 -13.69
N TRP A 120 3.22 1.46 -13.61
CA TRP A 120 2.62 0.45 -14.49
C TRP A 120 1.32 0.96 -15.06
N LEU A 121 1.07 0.66 -16.32
CA LEU A 121 -0.23 0.77 -16.94
C LEU A 121 -0.80 -0.64 -17.05
N TYR A 122 -1.91 -0.89 -16.35
CA TYR A 122 -2.52 -2.20 -16.21
C TYR A 122 -1.62 -3.23 -15.52
N GLY A 123 -2.24 -4.24 -14.93
CA GLY A 123 -1.52 -5.23 -14.15
C GLY A 123 -2.38 -5.92 -13.12
N ARG A 124 -1.84 -7.00 -12.56
CA ARG A 124 -2.19 -7.49 -11.24
C ARG A 124 -1.14 -6.98 -10.27
N ILE A 125 -1.56 -6.15 -9.32
CA ILE A 125 -0.70 -5.60 -8.28
C ILE A 125 -1.13 -6.20 -6.96
N GLU A 126 -0.18 -6.80 -6.26
CA GLU A 126 -0.42 -7.57 -5.05
C GLU A 126 0.55 -7.13 -3.96
N ALA A 127 0.06 -7.08 -2.73
CA ALA A 127 0.89 -6.92 -1.55
C ALA A 127 0.42 -7.85 -0.44
N ARG A 128 1.34 -8.60 0.15
CA ARG A 128 1.07 -9.39 1.34
C ARG A 128 1.41 -8.56 2.57
N ALA A 129 0.39 -8.17 3.33
CA ALA A 129 0.55 -7.26 4.45
C ALA A 129 -0.27 -7.67 5.67
N ARG A 130 0.23 -7.28 6.84
CA ARG A 130 -0.50 -7.26 8.10
C ARG A 130 -0.72 -5.81 8.50
N VAL A 131 -1.99 -5.44 8.64
CA VAL A 131 -2.40 -4.07 8.93
C VAL A 131 -2.71 -3.89 10.43
N PRO A 132 -2.29 -2.78 11.05
CA PRO A 132 -2.59 -2.49 12.45
C PRO A 132 -4.04 -2.01 12.61
N GLY A 133 -4.57 -2.15 13.84
CA GLY A 133 -5.85 -1.60 14.24
C GLY A 133 -5.74 -0.47 15.27
N GLY A 134 -6.88 0.14 15.58
CA GLY A 134 -7.02 1.21 16.56
C GLY A 134 -7.72 2.45 16.00
N GLN A 135 -8.47 3.15 16.86
CA GLN A 135 -9.18 4.36 16.46
C GLN A 135 -8.17 5.45 16.03
N GLY A 136 -8.34 5.95 14.82
CA GLY A 136 -7.44 6.89 14.15
C GLY A 136 -6.42 6.23 13.23
N VAL A 137 -6.20 4.92 13.28
CA VAL A 137 -5.17 4.23 12.48
C VAL A 137 -5.70 3.96 11.07
N TRP A 138 -4.92 4.32 10.04
CA TRP A 138 -5.31 4.24 8.63
C TRP A 138 -4.16 3.79 7.71
N PRO A 139 -3.88 2.47 7.62
CA PRO A 139 -2.96 1.90 6.63
C PRO A 139 -3.56 1.94 5.23
N ALA A 140 -2.73 2.21 4.23
CA ALA A 140 -3.12 2.23 2.83
C ALA A 140 -2.03 1.62 1.92
N ILE A 141 -2.49 0.89 0.89
CA ILE A 141 -1.72 0.49 -0.30
C ILE A 141 -2.52 0.96 -1.50
N TRP A 142 -1.95 1.87 -2.26
CA TRP A 142 -2.68 2.63 -3.26
C TRP A 142 -1.75 3.10 -4.36
N MET A 143 -2.34 3.68 -5.39
CA MET A 143 -1.65 4.07 -6.60
C MET A 143 -2.10 5.44 -7.06
N MET A 144 -1.13 6.23 -7.51
CA MET A 144 -1.35 7.55 -8.10
C MET A 144 -0.73 7.61 -9.50
N PRO A 145 -1.26 8.44 -10.41
CA PRO A 145 -0.72 8.57 -11.75
C PRO A 145 0.72 9.08 -11.69
N GLU A 146 1.60 8.50 -12.52
CA GLU A 146 2.99 8.97 -12.65
C GLU A 146 3.05 10.41 -13.15
N LEU A 147 2.13 10.75 -14.06
CA LEU A 147 1.97 12.09 -14.62
C LEU A 147 0.51 12.53 -14.52
N SER A 148 0.27 13.77 -14.10
CA SER A 148 -1.04 14.42 -14.05
C SER A 148 -1.58 14.79 -15.44
N THR A 149 -1.69 13.80 -16.33
CA THR A 149 -2.01 13.96 -17.76
C THR A 149 -3.36 14.66 -17.99
N TYR A 150 -4.32 14.44 -17.10
CA TYR A 150 -5.67 15.01 -17.17
C TYR A 150 -5.87 16.20 -16.22
N GLY A 151 -4.78 16.69 -15.60
CA GLY A 151 -4.78 17.72 -14.56
C GLY A 151 -4.59 17.14 -13.16
N GLY A 152 -4.58 18.02 -12.16
CA GLY A 152 -4.44 17.63 -10.76
C GLY A 152 -5.56 16.73 -10.27
N TRP A 153 -5.37 16.14 -9.09
CA TRP A 153 -6.38 15.30 -8.43
C TRP A 153 -7.74 16.04 -8.34
N PRO A 154 -8.88 15.38 -8.62
CA PRO A 154 -9.03 13.94 -8.90
C PRO A 154 -8.97 13.58 -10.39
N ARG A 155 -8.63 14.53 -11.27
CA ARG A 155 -8.80 14.37 -12.73
C ARG A 155 -7.93 13.28 -13.34
N SER A 156 -6.74 13.03 -12.78
CA SER A 156 -5.82 12.01 -13.28
C SER A 156 -5.96 10.64 -12.59
N GLY A 157 -6.88 10.52 -11.62
CA GLY A 157 -7.21 9.25 -10.99
C GLY A 157 -6.41 8.91 -9.74
N GLU A 158 -6.91 7.90 -9.02
CA GLU A 158 -6.32 7.23 -7.85
C GLU A 158 -6.92 5.81 -7.78
N ILE A 159 -6.11 4.81 -7.42
CA ILE A 159 -6.56 3.43 -7.21
C ILE A 159 -6.08 2.95 -5.84
N ASP A 160 -7.02 2.78 -4.91
CA ASP A 160 -6.78 2.26 -3.57
C ASP A 160 -6.95 0.74 -3.56
N ILE A 161 -5.85 0.01 -3.44
CA ILE A 161 -5.83 -1.46 -3.42
C ILE A 161 -6.32 -1.97 -2.05
N LEU A 162 -5.89 -1.27 -1.00
CA LEU A 162 -6.21 -1.55 0.38
C LEU A 162 -6.32 -0.23 1.12
N GLU A 163 -7.46 -0.03 1.77
CA GLU A 163 -7.56 0.83 2.94
C GLU A 163 -8.26 0.06 4.06
N THR A 164 -7.77 0.21 5.29
CA THR A 164 -8.57 -0.10 6.48
C THR A 164 -8.59 1.14 7.35
N VAL A 165 -9.75 1.47 7.91
CA VAL A 165 -9.91 2.63 8.77
C VAL A 165 -10.41 2.16 10.12
N ASN A 166 -9.74 2.60 11.18
CA ASN A 166 -10.12 2.29 12.56
C ASN A 166 -10.27 0.78 12.81
N LEU A 167 -9.47 -0.06 12.14
CA LEU A 167 -9.64 -1.52 12.22
C LEU A 167 -9.66 -1.97 13.69
N GLY A 168 -10.62 -2.80 14.04
CA GLY A 168 -10.87 -3.23 15.40
C GLY A 168 -11.55 -2.19 16.28
N ALA A 169 -11.67 -0.90 15.96
CA ALA A 169 -12.37 0.05 16.83
C ALA A 169 -13.86 -0.35 17.02
N PRO A 170 -14.50 0.05 18.14
CA PRO A 170 -15.93 -0.18 18.33
C PRO A 170 -16.76 0.34 17.15
N CYS A 171 -17.74 -0.45 16.71
CA CYS A 171 -18.69 -0.02 15.69
C CYS A 171 -20.04 -0.71 15.83
N GLU A 172 -21.06 -0.04 15.33
CA GLU A 172 -22.39 -0.61 15.15
C GLU A 172 -22.39 -1.61 13.98
N PRO A 173 -23.09 -2.76 14.10
CA PRO A 173 -23.23 -3.72 13.01
C PRO A 173 -23.81 -3.10 11.73
N VAL A 174 -23.21 -3.41 10.58
CA VAL A 174 -23.69 -3.01 9.25
C VAL A 174 -23.63 -4.24 8.34
N GLY A 175 -24.75 -4.96 8.23
CA GLY A 175 -24.75 -6.27 7.57
C GLY A 175 -23.84 -7.25 8.31
N ASP A 176 -22.93 -7.92 7.59
CA ASP A 176 -21.91 -8.78 8.19
C ASP A 176 -20.69 -8.02 8.73
N ALA A 177 -20.50 -6.77 8.29
CA ALA A 177 -19.48 -5.90 8.86
C ALA A 177 -19.86 -5.49 10.28
N CYS A 178 -18.87 -5.33 11.15
CA CYS A 178 -19.08 -4.88 12.53
C CYS A 178 -19.98 -5.79 13.39
N LYS A 179 -20.33 -7.00 12.94
CA LYS A 179 -21.23 -7.92 13.66
C LYS A 179 -20.75 -8.28 15.06
N GLY A 180 -19.43 -8.32 15.27
CA GLY A 180 -18.79 -8.51 16.58
C GLY A 180 -18.62 -7.23 17.39
N GLY A 181 -19.22 -6.11 16.98
CA GLY A 181 -19.06 -4.79 17.61
C GLY A 181 -17.71 -4.13 17.34
N ARG A 182 -16.96 -4.61 16.34
CA ARG A 182 -15.58 -4.22 16.05
C ARG A 182 -15.38 -4.06 14.55
N GLU A 183 -14.74 -2.98 14.12
CA GLU A 183 -14.52 -2.70 12.70
C GLU A 183 -13.62 -3.76 12.11
N ASN A 184 -14.00 -4.27 10.94
CA ASN A 184 -13.38 -5.45 10.36
C ASN A 184 -13.36 -5.39 8.82
N ARG A 185 -13.59 -4.21 8.25
CA ARG A 185 -13.62 -4.03 6.81
C ARG A 185 -12.29 -3.60 6.22
N VAL A 186 -12.13 -4.01 4.98
CA VAL A 186 -11.18 -3.49 4.00
C VAL A 186 -11.94 -2.87 2.85
N PHE A 187 -11.42 -1.75 2.36
CA PHE A 187 -11.97 -0.96 1.28
C PHE A 187 -11.03 -0.98 0.08
N GLY A 188 -11.63 -1.03 -1.12
CA GLY A 188 -10.93 -0.81 -2.38
C GLY A 188 -11.73 0.20 -3.18
N THR A 189 -11.07 1.25 -3.64
CA THR A 189 -11.73 2.43 -4.19
C THR A 189 -10.94 2.97 -5.38
N ILE A 190 -11.64 3.55 -6.34
CA ILE A 190 -11.06 4.45 -7.33
C ILE A 190 -11.60 5.86 -7.13
N HIS A 191 -10.77 6.88 -7.29
CA HIS A 191 -11.16 8.29 -7.26
C HIS A 191 -10.92 8.93 -8.62
N PHE A 192 -11.88 9.72 -9.09
CA PHE A 192 -11.81 10.35 -10.41
C PHE A 192 -12.66 11.62 -10.45
N ALA A 193 -12.51 12.41 -11.52
CA ALA A 193 -13.40 13.53 -11.80
C ALA A 193 -14.67 13.03 -12.52
N GLY A 194 -15.85 13.31 -11.98
CA GLY A 194 -17.14 12.98 -12.58
C GLY A 194 -17.50 13.85 -13.79
N ASP A 195 -16.87 15.03 -13.92
CA ASP A 195 -17.12 15.96 -15.01
C ASP A 195 -15.89 16.86 -15.31
N GLY A 196 -16.05 17.77 -16.28
CA GLY A 196 -15.03 18.73 -16.71
C GLY A 196 -14.74 19.83 -15.71
N THR A 197 -15.58 20.04 -14.69
CA THR A 197 -15.29 20.96 -13.58
C THR A 197 -14.29 20.36 -12.58
N GLY A 198 -14.13 19.03 -12.62
CA GLY A 198 -13.23 18.30 -11.72
C GLY A 198 -13.94 17.85 -10.45
N ALA A 199 -15.27 17.78 -10.45
CA ALA A 199 -16.05 17.31 -9.32
C ALA A 199 -15.62 15.88 -8.93
N HIS A 200 -15.27 15.67 -7.67
CA HIS A 200 -14.81 14.37 -7.19
C HIS A 200 -15.94 13.33 -7.21
N ARG A 201 -15.61 12.14 -7.71
CA ARG A 201 -16.43 10.94 -7.64
C ARG A 201 -15.54 9.76 -7.28
N GLN A 202 -16.16 8.73 -6.72
CA GLN A 202 -15.50 7.48 -6.39
C GLN A 202 -16.40 6.28 -6.69
N ALA A 203 -15.78 5.14 -6.93
CA ALA A 203 -16.46 3.86 -7.10
C ALA A 203 -15.58 2.75 -6.52
N GLY A 204 -16.19 1.68 -6.01
CA GLY A 204 -15.46 0.63 -5.32
C GLY A 204 -16.36 -0.22 -4.45
N GLY A 205 -15.78 -0.85 -3.43
CA GLY A 205 -16.52 -1.67 -2.50
C GLY A 205 -15.74 -1.96 -1.22
N SER A 206 -16.36 -2.74 -0.34
CA SER A 206 -15.74 -3.19 0.90
C SER A 206 -16.19 -4.60 1.23
N THR A 207 -15.35 -5.33 1.96
CA THR A 207 -15.68 -6.65 2.50
C THR A 207 -15.15 -6.79 3.91
N VAL A 208 -15.68 -7.77 4.64
CA VAL A 208 -15.09 -8.21 5.90
C VAL A 208 -13.79 -8.92 5.59
N MET A 209 -12.72 -8.51 6.27
CA MET A 209 -11.43 -9.16 6.13
C MET A 209 -11.52 -10.61 6.63
N PRO A 210 -11.09 -11.60 5.83
CA PRO A 210 -11.10 -13.00 6.26
C PRO A 210 -10.29 -13.21 7.55
N PRO A 211 -10.53 -14.29 8.31
CA PRO A 211 -9.62 -14.68 9.37
C PRO A 211 -8.25 -15.09 8.80
N SER A 212 -7.16 -14.61 9.40
CA SER A 212 -5.80 -15.07 9.09
C SER A 212 -5.09 -15.56 10.36
N ALA A 213 -4.37 -16.68 10.25
CA ALA A 213 -3.69 -17.31 11.37
C ALA A 213 -2.43 -16.54 11.81
N ASP A 214 -1.72 -15.91 10.86
CA ASP A 214 -0.54 -15.08 11.13
C ASP A 214 -0.84 -13.56 11.04
N GLY A 215 -2.08 -13.22 10.66
CA GLY A 215 -2.58 -11.86 10.50
C GLY A 215 -2.19 -11.20 9.17
N PHE A 216 -1.45 -11.88 8.31
CA PHE A 216 -1.17 -11.39 6.96
C PHE A 216 -2.29 -11.80 6.00
N HIS A 217 -2.57 -10.89 5.07
CA HIS A 217 -3.48 -11.09 3.96
C HIS A 217 -2.81 -10.67 2.65
N VAL A 218 -3.23 -11.25 1.54
CA VAL A 218 -2.84 -10.78 0.20
C VAL A 218 -3.93 -9.85 -0.31
N TYR A 219 -3.59 -8.57 -0.43
CA TYR A 219 -4.45 -7.55 -1.03
C TYR A 219 -4.04 -7.36 -2.48
N ALA A 220 -5.01 -7.34 -3.39
CA ALA A 220 -4.71 -7.23 -4.81
C ALA A 220 -5.71 -6.37 -5.56
N VAL A 221 -5.22 -5.74 -6.61
CA VAL A 221 -6.06 -5.19 -7.69
C VAL A 221 -5.67 -5.82 -9.01
N GLU A 222 -6.66 -6.24 -9.79
CA GLU A 222 -6.51 -6.50 -11.21
C GLU A 222 -7.06 -5.31 -11.99
N TRP A 223 -6.17 -4.63 -12.70
CA TRP A 223 -6.49 -3.44 -13.47
C TRP A 223 -6.19 -3.70 -14.94
N THR A 224 -7.23 -3.54 -15.75
CA THR A 224 -7.25 -3.77 -17.20
C THR A 224 -8.02 -2.63 -17.88
N PRO A 225 -7.98 -2.51 -19.22
CA PRO A 225 -8.86 -1.59 -19.93
C PRO A 225 -10.35 -1.84 -19.67
N GLU A 226 -10.74 -3.09 -19.37
CA GLU A 226 -12.13 -3.52 -19.24
C GLU A 226 -12.69 -3.42 -17.82
N ALA A 227 -11.84 -3.49 -16.79
CA ALA A 227 -12.26 -3.47 -15.39
C ALA A 227 -11.11 -3.17 -14.42
N ILE A 228 -11.50 -2.73 -13.22
CA ILE A 228 -10.67 -2.73 -12.02
C ILE A 228 -11.39 -3.59 -10.98
N ALA A 229 -10.73 -4.65 -10.51
CA ALA A 229 -11.30 -5.60 -9.55
C ALA A 229 -10.38 -5.76 -8.34
N TRP A 230 -10.97 -5.81 -7.14
CA TRP A 230 -10.23 -5.93 -5.88
C TRP A 230 -10.42 -7.28 -5.23
N PHE A 231 -9.34 -7.76 -4.62
CA PHE A 231 -9.28 -9.08 -4.01
C PHE A 231 -8.64 -9.02 -2.63
N VAL A 232 -9.11 -9.89 -1.75
CA VAL A 232 -8.43 -10.23 -0.49
C VAL A 232 -8.29 -11.74 -0.43
N ASP A 233 -7.06 -12.23 -0.25
CA ASP A 233 -6.73 -13.66 -0.24
C ASP A 233 -7.25 -14.41 -1.48
N GLY A 234 -7.16 -13.74 -2.64
CA GLY A 234 -7.61 -14.28 -3.92
C GLY A 234 -9.12 -14.27 -4.15
N GLN A 235 -9.92 -13.78 -3.20
CA GLN A 235 -11.37 -13.64 -3.35
C GLN A 235 -11.73 -12.24 -3.85
N GLU A 236 -12.35 -12.15 -5.03
CA GLU A 236 -12.89 -10.89 -5.55
C GLU A 236 -14.04 -10.41 -4.67
N TYR A 237 -14.00 -9.14 -4.23
CA TYR A 237 -15.09 -8.55 -3.44
C TYR A 237 -15.70 -7.29 -4.05
N ALA A 238 -15.01 -6.67 -5.01
CA ALA A 238 -15.50 -5.51 -5.71
C ALA A 238 -14.95 -5.50 -7.14
N ARG A 239 -15.75 -4.99 -8.07
CA ARG A 239 -15.37 -4.77 -9.46
C ARG A 239 -16.10 -3.55 -9.99
N VAL A 240 -15.34 -2.71 -10.67
CA VAL A 240 -15.86 -1.57 -11.43
C VAL A 240 -15.46 -1.74 -12.89
N THR A 241 -16.29 -1.22 -13.76
CA THR A 241 -16.13 -1.22 -15.22
C THR A 241 -16.07 0.22 -15.72
N PRO A 242 -15.69 0.45 -16.98
CA PRO A 242 -15.63 1.80 -17.51
C PRO A 242 -16.96 2.58 -17.46
N GLN A 243 -18.11 1.92 -17.29
CA GLN A 243 -19.38 2.60 -17.04
C GLN A 243 -19.45 3.25 -15.64
N ASP A 244 -18.76 2.69 -14.65
CA ASP A 244 -18.76 3.17 -13.27
C ASP A 244 -17.87 4.42 -13.10
N TRP A 245 -16.84 4.57 -13.95
CA TRP A 245 -15.97 5.76 -13.99
C TRP A 245 -16.16 6.63 -15.24
N LYS A 246 -17.34 6.57 -15.85
CA LYS A 246 -17.70 7.46 -16.95
C LYS A 246 -17.91 8.89 -16.45
N ARG A 247 -17.45 9.86 -17.24
CA ARG A 247 -17.74 11.29 -17.03
C ARG A 247 -19.12 11.66 -17.57
N ASP A 248 -19.84 12.48 -16.83
CA ASP A 248 -21.20 12.92 -17.16
C ASP A 248 -21.21 13.87 -18.38
N ASP A 249 -20.10 14.57 -18.63
CA ASP A 249 -19.98 15.65 -19.61
C ASP A 249 -19.24 15.26 -20.91
N ALA A 250 -18.80 14.01 -21.04
CA ALA A 250 -18.00 13.56 -22.17
C ALA A 250 -18.75 12.54 -23.05
N GLU A 251 -18.87 12.85 -24.35
CA GLU A 251 -19.12 11.85 -25.40
C GLU A 251 -17.95 10.85 -25.49
N ALA A 252 -16.73 11.33 -25.21
CA ALA A 252 -15.48 10.59 -25.27
C ALA A 252 -15.20 9.76 -23.99
N GLY A 253 -16.08 8.79 -23.72
CA GLY A 253 -15.73 7.57 -22.99
C GLY A 253 -15.14 7.69 -21.57
N PRO A 254 -14.65 6.56 -21.04
CA PRO A 254 -14.18 6.41 -19.67
C PRO A 254 -12.70 6.80 -19.52
N ALA A 255 -12.40 7.69 -18.58
CA ALA A 255 -11.06 8.14 -18.19
C ALA A 255 -11.08 8.36 -16.66
N PRO A 256 -9.98 8.27 -15.90
CA PRO A 256 -8.58 8.47 -16.30
C PRO A 256 -7.62 7.27 -16.10
N PHE A 257 -8.13 6.05 -15.95
CA PHE A 257 -7.30 4.86 -15.63
C PHE A 257 -6.63 4.21 -16.85
N ASP A 258 -6.06 5.02 -17.74
CA ASP A 258 -5.38 4.64 -18.98
C ASP A 258 -3.94 5.19 -19.08
N ARG A 259 -3.38 5.60 -17.94
CA ARG A 259 -2.00 6.09 -17.81
C ARG A 259 -1.22 5.26 -16.79
N PRO A 260 0.12 5.25 -16.81
CA PRO A 260 0.92 4.57 -15.79
C PRO A 260 0.71 5.17 -14.39
N PHE A 261 0.58 4.31 -13.39
CA PHE A 261 0.46 4.68 -11.98
C PHE A 261 1.63 4.11 -11.18
N HIS A 262 2.15 4.89 -10.23
CA HIS A 262 3.14 4.43 -9.25
C HIS A 262 2.46 3.98 -7.95
N LEU A 263 3.13 3.11 -7.20
CA LEU A 263 2.64 2.60 -5.93
C LEU A 263 2.99 3.52 -4.77
N ILE A 264 2.13 3.54 -3.76
CA ILE A 264 2.29 4.22 -2.48
C ILE A 264 1.87 3.26 -1.36
N LEU A 265 2.74 3.11 -0.36
CA LEU A 265 2.44 2.42 0.88
C LEU A 265 2.62 3.42 2.02
N ASN A 266 1.61 3.57 2.89
CA ASN A 266 1.72 4.42 4.08
C ASN A 266 0.88 3.92 5.24
N LEU A 267 1.22 4.44 6.42
CA LEU A 267 0.39 4.34 7.62
C LEU A 267 0.01 5.74 8.09
N ALA A 268 -1.22 6.18 7.82
CA ALA A 268 -1.74 7.45 8.32
C ALA A 268 -2.30 7.31 9.75
N PHE A 269 -2.44 8.46 10.43
CA PHE A 269 -3.09 8.57 11.74
C PHE A 269 -3.94 9.83 11.86
N GLY A 270 -5.19 9.66 12.26
CA GLY A 270 -6.22 10.69 12.23
C GLY A 270 -6.64 11.06 10.81
N GLY A 271 -7.27 12.22 10.67
CA GLY A 271 -7.85 12.68 9.41
C GLY A 271 -9.37 12.59 9.39
N ASN A 272 -9.98 13.23 8.39
CA ASN A 272 -11.43 13.43 8.31
C ASN A 272 -12.22 12.11 8.41
N TRP A 273 -11.75 11.06 7.75
CA TRP A 273 -12.45 9.77 7.73
C TRP A 273 -12.26 8.99 9.03
N PRO A 274 -11.04 8.67 9.51
CA PRO A 274 -10.87 7.98 10.78
C PRO A 274 -11.54 8.70 11.96
N GLU A 275 -11.39 10.02 12.06
CA GLU A 275 -11.97 10.80 13.17
C GLU A 275 -13.48 11.02 13.04
N GLY A 276 -14.02 10.89 11.83
CA GLY A 276 -15.44 10.98 11.53
C GLY A 276 -16.19 9.67 11.67
N ALA A 277 -15.51 8.52 11.83
CA ALA A 277 -16.11 7.19 11.89
C ALA A 277 -15.93 6.54 13.29
N ASN A 278 -16.66 5.44 13.53
CA ASN A 278 -16.53 4.61 14.74
C ASN A 278 -16.67 5.42 16.04
N ALA A 279 -15.70 5.36 16.95
CA ALA A 279 -15.72 6.05 18.23
C ALA A 279 -15.51 7.58 18.14
N LYS A 280 -15.24 8.09 16.93
CA LYS A 280 -14.84 9.48 16.63
C LYS A 280 -13.48 9.85 17.24
N GLY A 281 -12.85 10.87 16.65
CA GLY A 281 -11.51 11.31 17.07
C GLY A 281 -10.44 10.24 16.88
N VAL A 282 -9.35 10.35 17.67
CA VAL A 282 -8.23 9.42 17.67
C VAL A 282 -8.00 8.84 19.07
N ASP A 283 -7.49 7.62 19.14
CA ASP A 283 -7.06 6.99 20.39
C ASP A 283 -5.53 6.77 20.35
N GLU A 284 -4.81 7.56 21.13
CA GLU A 284 -3.35 7.42 21.23
C GLU A 284 -2.91 6.11 21.90
N ALA A 285 -3.80 5.41 22.62
CA ALA A 285 -3.48 4.09 23.18
C ALA A 285 -3.26 3.03 22.09
N ALA A 286 -3.65 3.31 20.83
CA ALA A 286 -3.32 2.48 19.69
C ALA A 286 -1.85 2.62 19.22
N LEU A 287 -1.10 3.58 19.76
CA LEU A 287 0.28 3.85 19.33
C LEU A 287 1.31 3.17 20.26
N PRO A 288 2.44 2.68 19.71
CA PRO A 288 2.77 2.66 18.28
C PRO A 288 1.95 1.63 17.50
N ALA A 289 1.59 1.96 16.26
CA ALA A 289 0.94 1.05 15.33
C ALA A 289 1.88 0.79 14.15
N THR A 290 1.95 -0.46 13.68
CA THR A 290 2.85 -0.86 12.59
C THR A 290 2.11 -1.65 11.53
N MET A 291 2.23 -1.20 10.29
CA MET A 291 1.90 -1.94 9.09
C MET A 291 3.14 -2.72 8.65
N GLU A 292 2.97 -4.02 8.46
CA GLU A 292 4.03 -4.93 8.03
C GLU A 292 3.73 -5.45 6.63
N VAL A 293 4.70 -5.38 5.73
CA VAL A 293 4.56 -5.84 4.35
C VAL A 293 5.67 -6.85 4.08
N ASP A 294 5.25 -8.08 3.78
CA ASP A 294 6.12 -9.22 3.47
C ASP A 294 6.67 -9.11 2.05
N TRP A 295 5.80 -8.79 1.09
CA TRP A 295 6.23 -8.53 -0.29
C TRP A 295 5.23 -7.67 -1.05
N VAL A 296 5.71 -7.05 -2.12
CA VAL A 296 4.90 -6.40 -3.16
C VAL A 296 5.29 -6.99 -4.51
N ARG A 297 4.31 -7.40 -5.32
CA ARG A 297 4.52 -8.01 -6.63
C ARG A 297 3.62 -7.36 -7.67
N VAL A 298 4.16 -7.17 -8.87
CA VAL A 298 3.41 -6.66 -10.02
C VAL A 298 3.59 -7.62 -11.18
N SER A 299 2.46 -8.02 -11.77
CA SER A 299 2.40 -8.90 -12.94
C SER A 299 1.62 -8.25 -14.07
N GLN A 300 2.04 -8.50 -15.32
CA GLN A 300 1.37 -8.02 -16.53
C GLN A 300 1.08 -9.18 -17.51
N ARG A 301 0.07 -9.01 -18.36
CA ARG A 301 -0.29 -9.93 -19.45
C ARG A 301 0.28 -9.41 -20.77
#